data_AF-A0A485AQR7-F1
#
_entry.id   AF-A0A485AQR7-F1
#
_cell.length_a   1.000
_cell.length_b   1.000
_cell.length_c   1.000
_cell.angle_alpha   90.00
_cell.angle_beta   90.00
_cell.angle_gamma   90.00
#
_symmetry.space_group_name_H-M   'P 1'
#
loop_
_entity.id
_entity.type
_entity.pdbx_description
1 polymer ?
#
loop_
_entity_poly.entity_id
_entity_poly.type
_entity_poly.pdbx_seq_one_letter_code
_entity_poly.pdbx_strand_id
1 'polypeptide(L)'
;MVAVCAAVESDIAELDDADRDEFMAELGLEEPGLNRVIRAGYELLNLQTYFTAGVKEVRAWTIPVGATAPQAAGKIHTDFEKRLYPRPDHRL
;
A
#
# COMPACT_ATOMS: atom_id res chain seq x y z
N MET A 1 -5.90 8.02 -16.57
CA MET A 1 -7.36 7.89 -16.35
C MET A 1 -7.62 6.48 -15.89
N VAL A 2 -8.36 6.28 -14.80
CA VAL A 2 -8.75 4.95 -14.30
C VAL A 2 -10.25 4.81 -14.52
N ALA A 3 -10.67 3.82 -15.31
CA ALA A 3 -12.09 3.53 -15.53
C ALA A 3 -12.63 2.67 -14.36
N VAL A 4 -13.78 3.07 -13.82
CA VAL A 4 -14.46 2.36 -12.72
C VAL A 4 -15.98 2.53 -12.86
N CYS A 5 -16.74 1.50 -12.50
CA CYS A 5 -18.20 1.53 -12.49
C CYS A 5 -18.71 1.47 -11.05
N ALA A 6 -19.21 2.59 -10.53
CA ALA A 6 -19.58 2.69 -9.12
C ALA A 6 -20.64 1.67 -8.69
N ALA A 7 -21.60 1.32 -9.57
CA ALA A 7 -22.61 0.32 -9.27
C ALA A 7 -21.98 -1.07 -9.08
N VAL A 8 -21.13 -1.49 -10.03
CA VAL A 8 -20.43 -2.79 -9.96
C VAL A 8 -19.54 -2.88 -8.73
N GLU A 9 -18.82 -1.81 -8.37
CA GLU A 9 -17.99 -1.82 -7.15
C GLU A 9 -18.83 -1.91 -5.87
N SER A 10 -20.03 -1.33 -5.86
CA SER A 10 -20.95 -1.43 -4.71
C SER A 10 -21.44 -2.87 -4.54
N ASP A 11 -21.82 -3.52 -5.64
CA ASP A 11 -22.26 -4.92 -5.61
C ASP A 11 -21.13 -5.83 -5.11
N ILE A 12 -19.92 -5.68 -5.66
CA ILE A 12 -18.71 -6.41 -5.23
C ILE A 12 -18.42 -6.24 -3.73
N ALA A 13 -18.69 -5.07 -3.16
CA ALA A 13 -18.41 -4.78 -1.75
C ALA A 13 -19.39 -5.40 -0.75
N GLU A 14 -20.57 -5.81 -1.21
CA GLU A 14 -21.62 -6.42 -0.38
C GLU A 14 -21.62 -7.95 -0.42
N LEU A 15 -20.96 -8.54 -1.42
CA LEU A 15 -20.82 -9.99 -1.57
C LEU A 15 -19.80 -10.58 -0.60
N ASP A 16 -20.00 -11.85 -0.22
CA ASP A 16 -18.97 -12.62 0.48
C ASP A 16 -17.84 -13.01 -0.48
N ASP A 17 -16.75 -13.56 0.07
CA ASP A 17 -15.55 -13.85 -0.72
C ASP A 17 -15.82 -14.83 -1.88
N ALA A 18 -16.69 -15.83 -1.70
CA ALA A 18 -16.94 -16.84 -2.72
C ALA A 18 -17.81 -16.26 -3.84
N ASP A 19 -18.90 -15.59 -3.49
CA ASP A 19 -19.82 -14.97 -4.44
C ASP A 19 -19.15 -13.83 -5.20
N ARG A 20 -18.31 -13.04 -4.52
CA ARG A 20 -17.52 -11.97 -5.14
C ARG A 20 -16.59 -12.52 -6.22
N ASP A 21 -15.88 -13.61 -5.93
CA ASP A 21 -14.91 -14.17 -6.85
C ASP A 21 -15.60 -14.79 -8.09
N GLU A 22 -16.75 -15.43 -7.92
CA GLU A 22 -17.60 -15.90 -9.03
C GLU A 22 -18.13 -14.74 -9.88
N PHE A 23 -18.70 -13.72 -9.25
CA PHE A 23 -19.23 -12.53 -9.93
C PHE A 23 -18.15 -11.79 -10.74
N MET A 24 -16.96 -11.62 -10.18
CA MET A 24 -15.83 -11.03 -10.90
C MET A 24 -15.40 -11.90 -12.09
N ALA A 25 -15.37 -13.22 -11.94
CA ALA A 25 -15.02 -14.14 -13.02
C ALA A 25 -16.03 -14.08 -14.18
N GLU A 26 -17.33 -14.01 -13.90
CA GLU A 26 -18.38 -13.84 -14.92
C GLU A 26 -18.23 -12.55 -15.73
N LEU A 27 -17.80 -11.47 -15.06
CA LEU A 27 -17.52 -10.17 -15.70
C LEU A 27 -16.13 -10.08 -16.35
N GLY A 28 -15.29 -11.11 -16.21
CA GLY A 28 -13.91 -11.12 -16.71
C GLY A 28 -12.98 -10.15 -15.96
N LEU A 29 -13.26 -9.88 -14.69
CA LEU A 29 -12.47 -9.02 -13.81
C LEU A 29 -11.50 -9.86 -12.98
N GLU A 30 -10.22 -9.50 -13.01
CA GLU A 30 -9.20 -10.11 -12.14
C GLU A 30 -9.14 -9.46 -10.75
N GLU A 31 -9.66 -8.24 -10.62
CA GLU A 31 -9.70 -7.48 -9.37
C GLU A 31 -10.81 -6.42 -9.41
N PRO A 32 -11.27 -5.94 -8.23
CA PRO A 32 -12.15 -4.78 -8.15
C PRO A 32 -11.53 -3.54 -8.80
N GLY A 33 -12.32 -2.76 -9.53
CA GLY A 33 -11.85 -1.53 -10.13
C GLY A 33 -11.42 -0.50 -9.09
N LEU A 34 -12.00 -0.54 -7.88
CA LEU A 34 -11.60 0.29 -6.76
C LEU A 34 -10.12 0.08 -6.37
N ASN A 35 -9.57 -1.14 -6.52
CA ASN A 35 -8.15 -1.40 -6.26
C ASN A 35 -7.23 -0.63 -7.21
N ARG A 36 -7.65 -0.45 -8.47
CA ARG A 36 -6.93 0.38 -9.45
C ARG A 36 -7.00 1.85 -9.09
N VAL A 37 -8.15 2.33 -8.60
CA VAL A 37 -8.32 3.71 -8.11
C VAL A 37 -7.42 3.97 -6.91
N ILE A 38 -7.35 3.05 -5.95
CA ILE A 38 -6.47 3.16 -4.77
C ILE A 38 -5.01 3.27 -5.19
N ARG A 39 -4.54 2.40 -6.10
CA ARG A 39 -3.15 2.43 -6.60
C ARG A 39 -2.83 3.73 -7.34
N ALA A 40 -3.73 4.19 -8.21
CA ALA A 40 -3.55 5.47 -8.89
C ALA A 40 -3.56 6.67 -7.91
N GLY A 41 -4.35 6.61 -6.83
CA GLY A 41 -4.31 7.60 -5.76
C GLY A 41 -2.96 7.60 -5.02
N TYR A 42 -2.40 6.42 -4.75
CA TYR A 42 -1.05 6.28 -4.16
C TYR A 42 0.02 6.93 -5.04
N GLU A 43 -0.01 6.63 -6.34
CA GLU A 43 0.91 7.21 -7.32
C GLU A 43 0.74 8.73 -7.41
N LEU A 44 -0.51 9.21 -7.46
CA LEU A 44 -0.82 10.64 -7.51
C LEU A 44 -0.30 11.40 -6.28
N LEU A 45 -0.38 10.80 -5.09
CA LEU A 45 0.15 11.35 -3.86
C LEU A 45 1.66 11.16 -3.69
N ASN A 46 2.32 10.58 -4.70
CA ASN A 46 3.75 10.27 -4.68
C ASN A 46 4.16 9.44 -3.46
N LEU A 47 3.37 8.39 -3.16
CA LEU A 47 3.58 7.46 -2.07
C LEU A 47 4.10 6.12 -2.60
N GLN A 48 4.91 5.44 -1.79
CA GLN A 48 5.38 4.08 -2.00
C GLN A 48 5.21 3.25 -0.73
N THR A 49 5.26 1.94 -0.88
CA THR A 49 5.13 0.98 0.21
C THR A 49 6.44 0.21 0.40
N TYR A 50 6.87 0.05 1.65
CA TYR A 50 7.89 -0.94 2.02
C TYR A 50 7.31 -1.94 3.03
N PHE A 51 7.98 -3.07 3.18
CA PHE A 51 7.49 -4.16 4.02
C PHE A 51 8.42 -4.46 5.19
N THR A 52 7.82 -4.73 6.34
CA THR A 52 8.47 -5.50 7.41
C THR A 52 7.92 -6.92 7.36
N ALA A 53 8.79 -7.92 7.36
CA ALA A 53 8.41 -9.33 7.35
C ALA A 53 9.08 -10.07 8.51
N GLY A 54 8.27 -10.74 9.32
CA GLY A 54 8.73 -11.60 10.41
C GLY A 54 7.74 -12.73 10.67
N VAL A 55 8.12 -13.67 11.54
CA VAL A 55 7.30 -14.86 11.83
C VAL A 55 5.90 -14.51 12.34
N LYS A 56 5.78 -13.40 13.09
CA LYS A 56 4.50 -12.98 13.69
C LYS A 56 3.68 -12.07 12.79
N GLU A 57 4.32 -11.28 11.93
CA GLU A 57 3.65 -10.21 11.20
C GLU A 57 4.39 -9.90 9.90
N VAL A 58 3.61 -9.73 8.83
CA VAL A 58 4.03 -9.05 7.62
C VAL A 58 3.19 -7.79 7.50
N ARG A 59 3.84 -6.63 7.35
CA ARG A 59 3.16 -5.34 7.31
C ARG A 59 3.69 -4.44 6.21
N ALA A 60 2.76 -3.79 5.52
CA ALA A 60 2.99 -2.72 4.56
C ALA A 60 3.02 -1.37 5.27
N TRP A 61 4.03 -0.54 4.96
CA TRP A 61 4.21 0.80 5.49
C TRP A 61 4.26 1.83 4.37
N THR A 62 3.42 2.87 4.47
CA THR A 62 3.33 3.96 3.50
C THR A 62 4.35 5.06 3.80
N ILE A 63 5.16 5.41 2.80
CA ILE A 63 6.15 6.50 2.86
C ILE A 63 6.11 7.33 1.57
N PRO A 64 6.53 8.61 1.61
CA PRO A 64 6.76 9.37 0.39
C PRO A 64 7.84 8.72 -0.48
N VAL A 65 7.71 8.81 -1.80
CA VAL A 65 8.78 8.42 -2.72
C VAL A 65 10.02 9.28 -2.45
N GLY A 66 11.18 8.63 -2.37
CA GLY A 66 12.46 9.27 -2.05
C GLY A 66 12.73 9.46 -0.55
N ALA A 67 11.84 8.98 0.34
CA ALA A 67 12.12 8.96 1.77
C ALA A 67 13.38 8.15 2.09
N THR A 68 14.25 8.71 2.93
CA THR A 68 15.49 8.07 3.38
C THR A 68 15.19 6.92 4.35
N ALA A 69 16.16 6.01 4.54
CA ALA A 69 16.01 4.90 5.49
C ALA A 69 15.66 5.35 6.93
N PRO A 70 16.26 6.43 7.50
CA PRO A 70 15.85 6.93 8.82
C PRO A 70 14.39 7.39 8.87
N GLN A 71 13.93 8.14 7.86
CA GLN A 71 12.56 8.63 7.77
C GLN A 71 11.56 7.48 7.62
N ALA A 72 11.90 6.47 6.81
CA ALA A 72 11.08 5.28 6.66
C ALA A 72 10.97 4.49 7.97
N ALA A 73 12.09 4.30 8.68
CA ALA A 73 12.11 3.62 9.97
C ALA A 73 11.33 4.37 11.06
N GLY A 74 11.29 5.71 10.99
CA GLY A 74 10.46 6.56 11.84
C GLY A 74 8.96 6.22 11.80
N LYS A 75 8.46 5.64 10.69
CA LYS A 75 7.07 5.16 10.59
C LYS A 75 6.78 3.96 11.48
N ILE A 76 7.77 3.10 11.74
CA ILE A 76 7.63 1.97 12.66
C ILE A 76 7.69 2.48 14.11
N HIS A 77 8.68 3.32 14.41
CA HIS A 77 8.84 3.96 15.71
C HIS A 77 9.74 5.20 15.60
N THR A 78 9.37 6.30 16.24
CA THR A 78 10.07 7.60 16.14
C THR A 78 11.52 7.56 16.62
N ASP A 79 11.86 6.66 17.55
CA ASP A 79 13.24 6.46 18.01
C ASP A 79 14.19 5.91 16.95
N PHE A 80 13.68 5.16 15.97
CA PHE A 80 14.53 4.61 14.90
C PHE A 80 15.06 5.70 13.99
N GLU A 81 14.26 6.72 13.70
CA GLU A 81 14.68 7.85 12.86
C GLU A 81 15.91 8.56 13.43
N LYS A 82 15.95 8.80 14.75
CA LYS A 82 17.08 9.45 15.43
C LYS A 82 18.35 8.61 15.40
N ARG A 83 18.22 7.28 15.49
CA ARG A 83 19.37 6.35 15.55
C ARG A 83 19.99 6.11 14.17
N LEU A 84 19.16 6.09 13.13
CA LEU A 84 19.59 5.83 11.76
C LEU A 84 20.09 7.08 11.03
N TYR A 85 19.82 8.28 11.57
CA TYR A 85 20.30 9.51 10.97
C TYR A 85 21.85 9.51 10.90
N PRO A 86 22.46 9.85 9.75
CA PRO A 86 23.91 9.87 9.62
C PRO A 86 24.51 10.86 10.62
N ARG A 87 25.44 10.39 11.45
CA ARG A 87 26.22 11.28 12.29
C ARG A 87 27.45 11.77 11.52
N PRO A 88 27.81 13.06 11.66
CA PRO A 88 28.95 13.64 10.95
C PRO A 88 30.32 13.04 11.36
N ASP A 89 30.39 12.26 12.45
CA ASP A 89 31.61 11.67 13.00
C ASP A 89 31.91 10.24 12.51
N HIS A 90 31.00 9.60 11.76
CA HIS A 90 31.21 8.25 11.25
C HIS A 90 31.52 8.25 9.75
N ARG A 91 32.74 8.69 9.41
CA ARG A 91 33.36 8.41 8.10
C ARG A 91 34.11 7.08 8.20
N LEU A 92 33.77 6.15 7.32
CA LEU A 92 34.61 5.00 6.97
C LEU A 92 35.92 5.49 6.33
#